data_AF-A0A6B9FEF5-F1
#
_entry.id   AF-A0A6B9FEF5-F1
#
_cell.length_a   1.000
_cell.length_b   1.000
_cell.length_c   1.000
_cell.angle_alpha   90.00
_cell.angle_beta   90.00
_cell.angle_gamma   90.00
#
_symmetry.space_group_name_H-M   'P 1'
#
loop_
_entity.id
_entity.type
_entity.pdbx_description
1 polymer ?
#
loop_
_entity_poly.entity_id
_entity_poly.type
_entity_poly.pdbx_seq_one_letter_code
_entity_poly.pdbx_strand_id
1 'polypeptide(L)'
;MRADFTDRLAKLLLMLGSDVDGEVVNAARMLVRTLASEDMDLHDLAAALKLAPGRIAPDNMDPTAPWAYGPRPESPSEAWGLTCERGYMRPWKSLAFELLKLNHKIPKRYGGKCLMPHQVLILQRMQQGGRPTIAEAHAIRLMDNLLRTAQRAQEADQRKAA
;
A
#
# COMPACT_ATOMS: atom_id res chain seq x y z
N MET A 1 -12.22 20.68 -22.58
CA MET A 1 -10.81 21.07 -22.40
C MET A 1 -10.03 20.54 -23.60
N ARG A 2 -9.25 21.38 -24.29
CA ARG A 2 -8.48 20.97 -25.48
C ARG A 2 -7.38 19.99 -25.08
N ALA A 3 -7.15 18.92 -25.83
CA ALA A 3 -6.13 17.90 -25.51
C ALA A 3 -4.72 18.52 -25.35
N ASP A 4 -4.37 19.47 -26.22
CA ASP A 4 -3.09 20.18 -26.18
C ASP A 4 -2.88 21.02 -24.92
N PHE A 5 -3.96 21.49 -24.29
CA PHE A 5 -3.91 22.28 -23.06
C PHE A 5 -3.60 21.40 -21.85
N THR A 6 -4.27 20.25 -21.75
CA THR A 6 -4.04 19.27 -20.69
C THR A 6 -2.61 18.74 -20.71
N ASP A 7 -2.07 18.44 -21.89
CA ASP A 7 -0.69 17.95 -22.05
C ASP A 7 0.36 19.00 -21.64
N ARG A 8 0.09 20.28 -21.92
CA ARG A 8 0.96 21.39 -21.49
C ARG A 8 0.92 21.58 -19.98
N LEU A 9 -0.26 21.54 -19.37
CA LEU A 9 -0.41 21.63 -17.90
C LEU A 9 0.28 20.47 -17.19
N ALA A 10 0.14 19.24 -17.69
CA ALA A 10 0.79 18.07 -17.11
C ALA A 10 2.32 18.20 -17.10
N LYS A 11 2.91 18.69 -18.20
CA LYS A 11 4.36 18.95 -18.28
C LYS A 11 4.80 20.01 -17.28
N LEU A 12 4.06 21.12 -17.15
CA LEU A 12 4.38 22.20 -16.21
C LEU A 12 4.26 21.75 -14.75
N LEU A 13 3.26 20.93 -14.43
CA LEU A 13 3.12 20.34 -13.09
C LEU A 13 4.28 19.41 -12.72
N LEU A 14 4.81 18.64 -13.69
CA LEU A 14 6.01 17.81 -13.46
C LEU A 14 7.26 18.66 -13.22
N MET A 15 7.41 19.78 -13.94
CA MET A 15 8.56 20.69 -13.78
C MET A 15 8.62 21.37 -12.42
N LEU A 16 7.51 21.45 -11.68
CA LEU A 16 7.50 21.94 -10.29
C LEU A 16 8.29 21.02 -9.34
N GLY A 17 8.58 19.78 -9.73
CA GLY A 17 9.41 18.85 -8.97
C GLY A 17 10.90 18.87 -9.32
N SER A 18 11.37 19.87 -10.09
CA SER A 18 12.80 20.02 -10.41
C SER A 18 13.61 20.45 -9.18
N ASP A 19 14.86 19.98 -9.08
CA ASP A 19 15.81 20.36 -8.02
C ASP A 19 16.44 21.75 -8.27
N VAL A 20 16.08 22.41 -9.37
CA VAL A 20 16.59 23.74 -9.74
C VAL A 20 15.52 24.79 -9.47
N ASP A 21 15.72 25.61 -8.44
CA ASP A 21 14.77 26.65 -8.01
C ASP A 21 14.31 27.56 -9.17
N GLY A 22 15.24 27.93 -10.06
CA GLY A 22 14.94 28.75 -11.23
C GLY A 22 13.95 28.12 -12.20
N GLU A 23 13.99 26.79 -12.35
CA GLU A 23 13.05 26.04 -13.19
C GLU A 23 11.68 25.93 -12.53
N VAL A 24 11.64 25.72 -11.21
CA VAL A 24 10.39 25.67 -10.44
C VAL A 24 9.64 27.00 -10.52
N VAL A 25 10.34 28.13 -10.30
CA VAL A 25 9.74 29.47 -10.38
C VAL A 25 9.25 29.78 -11.80
N ASN A 26 10.01 29.40 -12.82
CA ASN A 26 9.61 29.59 -14.21
C ASN A 26 8.41 28.72 -14.58
N ALA A 27 8.39 27.46 -14.16
CA ALA A 27 7.27 26.53 -14.38
C ALA A 27 5.99 27.04 -13.68
N ALA A 28 6.08 27.52 -12.44
CA ALA A 28 4.96 28.11 -11.73
C ALA A 28 4.38 29.34 -12.46
N ARG A 29 5.24 30.24 -12.95
CA ARG A 29 4.81 31.40 -13.75
C ARG A 29 4.15 30.99 -15.07
N MET A 30 4.73 30.02 -15.77
CA MET A 30 4.16 29.50 -17.02
C MET A 30 2.81 28.83 -16.77
N LEU A 31 2.65 28.12 -15.65
CA LEU A 31 1.40 27.46 -15.27
C LEU A 31 0.29 28.47 -15.04
N VAL A 32 0.55 29.55 -14.28
CA VAL A 32 -0.42 30.64 -14.08
C VAL A 32 -0.81 31.30 -15.40
N ARG A 33 0.16 31.59 -16.28
CA ARG A 33 -0.12 32.18 -17.61
C ARG A 33 -0.96 31.26 -18.49
N THR A 34 -0.70 29.95 -18.42
CA THR A 34 -1.43 28.95 -19.21
C THR A 34 -2.87 28.85 -18.72
N LEU A 35 -3.12 28.79 -17.41
CA LEU A 35 -4.47 28.79 -16.85
C LEU A 35 -5.24 30.08 -17.22
N ALA A 36 -4.59 31.24 -17.11
CA ALA A 36 -5.18 32.52 -17.46
C ALA A 36 -5.59 32.62 -18.95
N SER A 37 -4.94 31.86 -19.85
CA SER A 37 -5.32 31.83 -21.27
C SER A 37 -6.65 31.14 -21.56
N GLU A 38 -7.18 30.41 -20.58
CA GLU A 38 -8.49 29.75 -20.62
C GLU A 38 -9.45 30.32 -19.55
N ASP A 39 -9.18 31.54 -19.06
CA ASP A 39 -9.94 32.21 -17.98
C ASP A 39 -10.05 31.39 -16.68
N MET A 40 -9.05 30.56 -16.38
CA MET A 40 -8.98 29.74 -15.17
C MET A 40 -7.87 30.24 -14.22
N ASP A 41 -8.01 29.93 -12.93
CA ASP A 41 -6.99 30.16 -11.92
C ASP A 41 -6.49 28.87 -11.24
N LEU A 42 -5.58 29.03 -10.27
CA LEU A 42 -5.03 27.91 -9.49
C LEU A 42 -6.09 27.24 -8.61
N HIS A 43 -7.11 27.97 -8.16
CA HIS A 43 -8.21 27.42 -7.37
C HIS A 43 -9.10 26.54 -8.25
N ASP A 44 -9.36 26.94 -9.48
CA ASP A 44 -10.09 26.14 -10.47
C ASP A 44 -9.33 24.85 -10.80
N LEU A 45 -8.00 24.94 -10.97
CA LEU A 45 -7.15 23.77 -11.17
C LEU A 45 -7.20 22.83 -9.94
N ALA A 46 -7.12 23.36 -8.73
CA ALA A 46 -7.21 22.56 -7.52
C ALA A 46 -8.60 21.91 -7.35
N ALA A 47 -9.67 22.62 -7.72
CA ALA A 47 -11.03 22.07 -7.75
C ALA A 47 -11.15 20.95 -8.78
N ALA A 48 -10.58 21.11 -9.98
CA ALA A 48 -10.55 20.09 -11.02
C ALA A 48 -9.79 18.83 -10.58
N LEU A 49 -8.67 18.98 -9.87
CA LEU A 49 -7.92 17.85 -9.29
C LEU A 49 -8.69 17.15 -8.18
N LYS A 50 -9.48 17.87 -7.38
CA LYS A 50 -10.37 17.30 -6.36
C LYS A 50 -11.58 16.60 -6.97
N LEU A 51 -12.09 17.10 -8.09
CA LEU A 51 -13.22 16.54 -8.84
C LEU A 51 -12.84 15.36 -9.71
N ALA A 52 -11.55 15.02 -9.84
CA ALA A 52 -11.11 13.77 -10.42
C ALA A 52 -11.20 12.65 -9.36
N PRO A 53 -12.30 11.87 -9.29
CA PRO A 53 -12.28 10.65 -8.50
C PRO A 53 -11.11 9.81 -9.00
N GLY A 54 -10.21 9.44 -8.09
CA GLY A 54 -8.96 8.77 -8.43
C GLY A 54 -9.19 7.62 -9.40
N ARG A 55 -8.55 7.69 -10.58
CA ARG A 55 -8.48 6.65 -11.61
C ARG A 55 -9.83 5.98 -11.91
N ILE A 56 -10.53 6.51 -12.91
CA ILE A 56 -11.51 5.73 -13.67
C ILE A 56 -10.76 4.51 -14.22
N ALA A 57 -11.17 3.31 -13.79
CA ALA A 57 -10.78 2.05 -14.41
C ALA A 57 -11.20 2.09 -15.89
N PRO A 58 -10.45 1.47 -16.82
CA PRO A 58 -10.77 1.54 -18.24
C PRO A 58 -12.24 1.16 -18.52
N ASP A 59 -12.93 1.92 -19.37
CA ASP A 59 -14.37 1.82 -19.71
C ASP A 59 -14.82 0.41 -20.19
N ASN A 60 -13.88 -0.47 -20.51
CA ASN A 60 -14.13 -1.85 -20.95
C ASN A 60 -13.98 -2.86 -19.82
N MET A 61 -14.24 -2.46 -18.58
CA MET A 61 -14.16 -3.37 -17.44
C MET A 61 -15.55 -3.91 -17.13
N ASP A 62 -15.80 -5.09 -17.69
CA ASP A 62 -16.93 -5.95 -17.35
C ASP A 62 -17.07 -6.06 -15.81
N PRO A 63 -18.18 -5.58 -15.21
CA PRO A 63 -18.40 -5.63 -13.77
C PRO A 63 -18.58 -7.06 -13.23
N THR A 64 -18.70 -8.07 -14.12
CA THR A 64 -18.64 -9.50 -13.78
C THR A 64 -17.24 -10.11 -13.89
N ALA A 65 -16.22 -9.34 -14.29
CA ALA A 65 -14.89 -9.89 -14.46
C ALA A 65 -14.25 -10.28 -13.10
N PRO A 66 -13.52 -11.41 -13.04
CA PRO A 66 -12.97 -11.96 -11.78
C PRO A 66 -12.04 -11.01 -11.01
N TRP A 67 -11.45 -10.01 -11.67
CA TRP A 67 -10.59 -9.01 -11.04
C TRP A 67 -11.38 -7.91 -10.31
N ALA A 68 -12.67 -7.72 -10.61
CA ALA A 68 -13.55 -6.74 -9.94
C ALA A 68 -13.93 -7.17 -8.52
N TYR A 69 -13.91 -8.48 -8.25
CA TYR A 69 -14.09 -9.09 -6.93
C TYR A 69 -12.76 -9.54 -6.29
N GLY A 70 -11.64 -9.26 -6.95
CA GLY A 70 -10.31 -9.49 -6.41
C GLY A 70 -9.96 -8.45 -5.35
N PRO A 71 -9.20 -8.80 -4.32
CA PRO A 71 -8.81 -7.83 -3.30
C PRO A 71 -7.96 -6.70 -3.90
N ARG A 72 -8.45 -5.47 -3.77
CA ARG A 72 -7.72 -4.27 -4.20
C ARG A 72 -6.54 -4.04 -3.25
N PRO A 73 -5.28 -4.07 -3.72
CA PRO A 73 -4.13 -3.84 -2.84
C PRO A 73 -4.18 -2.42 -2.24
N GLU A 74 -3.84 -2.26 -0.95
CA GLU A 74 -3.84 -0.95 -0.28
C GLU A 74 -2.68 -0.07 -0.73
N SER A 75 -1.62 -0.69 -1.27
CA SER A 75 -0.43 -0.01 -1.78
C SER A 75 0.07 -0.63 -3.09
N PRO A 76 0.84 0.11 -3.90
CA PRO A 76 1.51 -0.46 -5.07
C PRO A 76 2.31 -1.70 -4.68
N SER A 77 3.10 -1.68 -3.61
CA SER A 77 3.91 -2.82 -3.16
C SER A 77 3.08 -4.09 -2.91
N GLU A 78 1.87 -3.95 -2.36
CA GLU A 78 0.97 -5.08 -2.14
C GLU A 78 0.44 -5.69 -3.44
N ALA A 79 0.27 -4.87 -4.49
CA ALA A 79 -0.08 -5.35 -5.83
C ALA A 79 1.01 -6.29 -6.39
N TRP A 80 2.26 -6.07 -6.01
CA TRP A 80 3.42 -6.89 -6.37
C TRP A 80 3.65 -8.06 -5.40
N GLY A 81 2.75 -8.29 -4.44
CA GLY A 81 2.89 -9.38 -3.46
C GLY A 81 3.91 -9.08 -2.35
N LEU A 82 4.23 -7.81 -2.12
CA LEU A 82 5.11 -7.34 -1.06
C LEU A 82 4.28 -6.69 0.04
N THR A 83 4.60 -6.99 1.29
CA THR A 83 4.11 -6.24 2.44
C THR A 83 5.16 -5.22 2.87
N CYS A 84 4.71 -4.01 3.18
CA CYS A 84 5.54 -2.97 3.76
C CYS A 84 5.19 -2.84 5.24
N GLU A 85 6.13 -3.22 6.12
CA GLU A 85 5.92 -3.13 7.55
C GLU A 85 7.18 -2.60 8.23
N ARG A 86 7.02 -1.58 9.07
CA ARG A 86 8.12 -0.90 9.79
C ARG A 86 9.25 -0.39 8.87
N GLY A 87 8.89 0.06 7.66
CA GLY A 87 9.84 0.59 6.68
C GLY A 87 10.57 -0.48 5.86
N TYR A 88 10.29 -1.76 6.07
CA TYR A 88 10.89 -2.85 5.31
C TYR A 88 9.86 -3.49 4.36
N MET A 89 10.27 -3.67 3.11
CA MET A 89 9.51 -4.45 2.13
C MET A 89 9.91 -5.91 2.23
N ARG A 90 8.93 -6.80 2.41
CA ARG A 90 9.14 -8.26 2.42
C ARG A 90 8.05 -8.98 1.63
N PRO A 91 8.36 -10.12 1.00
CA PRO A 91 7.32 -10.92 0.34
C PRO A 91 6.31 -11.48 1.35
N TRP A 92 5.03 -11.49 1.00
CA TRP A 92 3.97 -12.11 1.82
C TRP A 92 4.25 -13.58 2.13
N LYS A 93 4.84 -14.31 1.17
CA LYS A 93 5.25 -15.71 1.33
C LYS A 93 6.27 -15.90 2.46
N SER A 94 7.28 -15.03 2.50
CA SER A 94 8.32 -15.07 3.55
C SER A 94 7.72 -14.76 4.91
N LEU A 95 6.84 -13.75 4.97
CA LEU A 95 6.12 -13.41 6.20
C LEU A 95 5.27 -14.60 6.70
N ALA A 96 4.47 -15.20 5.83
CA ALA A 96 3.61 -16.32 6.23
C ALA A 96 4.42 -17.52 6.77
N PHE A 97 5.56 -17.82 6.14
CA PHE A 97 6.47 -18.87 6.62
C PHE A 97 7.03 -18.55 8.02
N GLU A 98 7.48 -17.32 8.24
CA GLU A 98 7.98 -16.88 9.55
C GLU A 98 6.91 -16.97 10.64
N LEU A 99 5.68 -16.52 10.36
CA LEU A 99 4.58 -16.55 11.31
C LEU A 99 4.20 -17.97 11.70
N LEU A 100 4.11 -18.89 10.73
CA LEU A 100 3.83 -20.30 11.02
C LEU A 100 4.94 -20.93 11.87
N LYS A 101 6.21 -20.61 11.57
CA LYS A 101 7.37 -21.07 12.35
C LYS A 101 7.34 -20.51 13.78
N LEU A 102 7.05 -19.23 13.95
CA LEU A 102 6.92 -18.59 15.26
C LEU A 102 5.76 -19.19 16.07
N ASN A 103 4.60 -19.37 15.45
CA ASN A 103 3.43 -19.96 16.09
C ASN A 103 3.70 -21.37 16.62
N HIS A 104 4.51 -22.17 15.91
CA HIS A 104 4.92 -23.50 16.35
C HIS A 104 5.98 -23.46 17.45
N LYS A 105 6.95 -22.54 17.36
CA LYS A 105 8.09 -22.43 18.27
C LYS A 105 7.70 -21.91 19.66
N ILE A 106 6.78 -20.96 19.75
CA ILE A 106 6.45 -20.29 21.02
C ILE A 106 5.54 -21.20 21.86
N PRO A 107 5.90 -21.47 23.13
CA PRO A 107 5.06 -22.23 24.05
C PRO A 107 3.73 -21.51 24.37
N LYS A 108 2.67 -22.29 24.65
CA LYS A 108 1.34 -21.75 25.02
C LYS A 108 1.37 -20.79 26.21
N ARG A 109 2.28 -21.01 27.17
CA ARG A 109 2.42 -20.16 28.38
C ARG A 109 2.74 -18.69 28.08
N TYR A 110 3.31 -18.39 26.92
CA TYR A 110 3.65 -17.04 26.47
C TYR A 110 2.64 -16.46 25.47
N GLY A 111 1.51 -17.14 25.25
CA GLY A 111 0.59 -16.79 24.17
C GLY A 111 1.00 -17.36 22.81
N GLY A 112 1.88 -18.37 22.77
CA GLY A 112 2.15 -19.14 21.55
C GLY A 112 1.01 -20.08 21.17
N LYS A 113 1.01 -20.57 19.92
CA LYS A 113 -0.10 -21.37 19.37
C LYS A 113 -1.47 -20.67 19.46
N CYS A 114 -1.47 -19.34 19.41
CA CYS A 114 -2.67 -18.49 19.54
C CYS A 114 -3.44 -18.34 18.24
N LEU A 115 -2.85 -18.74 17.10
CA LEU A 115 -3.53 -18.63 15.81
C LEU A 115 -4.68 -19.63 15.73
N MET A 116 -5.86 -19.14 15.34
CA MET A 116 -7.03 -19.96 15.09
C MET A 116 -6.84 -20.83 13.83
N PRO A 117 -7.55 -21.97 13.69
CA PRO A 117 -7.40 -22.85 12.54
C PRO A 117 -7.56 -22.15 11.18
N HIS A 118 -8.55 -21.25 11.05
CA HIS A 118 -8.75 -20.49 9.81
C HIS A 118 -7.60 -19.51 9.51
N GLN A 119 -6.97 -18.94 10.55
CA GLN A 119 -5.80 -18.08 10.39
C GLN A 119 -4.58 -18.87 9.90
N VAL A 120 -4.41 -20.09 10.41
CA VAL A 120 -3.37 -21.01 9.93
C VAL A 120 -3.59 -21.38 8.46
N LEU A 121 -4.83 -21.63 8.05
CA LEU A 121 -5.17 -21.91 6.65
C LEU A 121 -4.84 -20.73 5.72
N ILE A 122 -5.15 -19.49 6.15
CA ILE A 122 -4.78 -18.28 5.40
C ILE A 122 -3.26 -18.22 5.19
N LEU A 123 -2.48 -18.41 6.26
CA LEU A 123 -1.01 -18.38 6.17
C LEU A 123 -0.45 -19.51 5.29
N GLN A 124 -1.01 -20.73 5.37
CA GLN A 124 -0.60 -21.85 4.52
C GLN A 124 -0.88 -21.58 3.04
N ARG A 125 -2.05 -21.01 2.71
CA ARG A 125 -2.39 -20.60 1.35
C ARG A 125 -1.39 -19.57 0.81
N MET A 126 -0.95 -18.63 1.66
CA MET A 126 0.02 -17.60 1.29
C MET A 126 1.45 -18.15 1.15
N GLN A 127 1.81 -19.14 1.96
CA GLN A 127 3.07 -19.87 1.81
C GLN A 127 3.16 -20.55 0.42
N GLN A 128 2.03 -21.00 -0.11
CA GLN A 128 1.93 -21.59 -1.45
C GLN A 128 1.90 -20.54 -2.58
N GLY A 129 2.00 -19.24 -2.27
CA GLY A 129 2.00 -18.15 -3.25
C GLY A 129 0.64 -17.49 -3.47
N GLY A 130 -0.37 -17.82 -2.66
CA GLY A 130 -1.65 -17.12 -2.66
C GLY A 130 -1.49 -15.66 -2.24
N ARG A 131 -2.21 -14.76 -2.91
CA ARG A 131 -2.28 -13.34 -2.54
C ARG A 131 -3.28 -13.16 -1.38
N PRO A 132 -2.98 -12.31 -0.38
CA PRO A 132 -3.95 -11.99 0.65
C PRO A 132 -5.04 -11.07 0.12
N THR A 133 -6.23 -11.20 0.69
CA THR A 133 -7.26 -10.17 0.61
C THR A 133 -6.94 -8.98 1.50
N ILE A 134 -7.62 -7.84 1.33
CA ILE A 134 -7.45 -6.66 2.20
C ILE A 134 -7.70 -7.03 3.67
N ALA A 135 -8.82 -7.72 3.93
CA ALA A 135 -9.18 -8.16 5.27
C ALA A 135 -8.14 -9.12 5.85
N GLU A 136 -7.61 -10.04 5.03
CA GLU A 136 -6.55 -10.96 5.45
C GLU A 136 -5.22 -10.24 5.68
N ALA A 137 -4.85 -9.26 4.85
CA ALA A 137 -3.64 -8.46 5.05
C ALA A 137 -3.66 -7.76 6.41
N HIS A 138 -4.79 -7.12 6.76
CA HIS A 138 -4.98 -6.53 8.08
C HIS A 138 -4.93 -7.58 9.19
N ALA A 139 -5.61 -8.72 9.03
CA ALA A 139 -5.58 -9.82 10.00
C ALA A 139 -4.15 -10.35 10.22
N ILE A 140 -3.33 -10.45 9.17
CA ILE A 140 -1.95 -10.94 9.25
C ILE A 140 -1.06 -9.97 9.99
N ARG A 141 -1.25 -8.65 9.81
CA ARG A 141 -0.54 -7.63 10.60
C ARG A 141 -0.86 -7.78 12.10
N LEU A 142 -2.11 -8.07 12.45
CA LEU A 142 -2.50 -8.37 13.84
C LEU A 142 -1.83 -9.66 14.35
N MET A 143 -1.81 -10.72 13.53
CA MET A 143 -1.13 -11.98 13.86
C MET A 143 0.38 -11.78 14.10
N ASP A 144 1.07 -11.00 13.26
CA ASP A 144 2.50 -10.70 13.43
C ASP A 144 2.77 -9.95 14.74
N ASN A 145 1.96 -8.94 15.06
CA ASN A 145 2.10 -8.20 16.31
C ASN A 145 1.86 -9.09 17.54
N LEU A 146 0.86 -9.97 17.52
CA LEU A 146 0.58 -10.91 18.61
C LEU A 146 1.76 -11.89 18.80
N LEU A 147 2.21 -12.55 17.73
CA LEU A 147 3.28 -13.54 17.82
C LEU A 147 4.62 -12.93 18.24
N ARG A 148 4.94 -11.71 17.76
CA ARG A 148 6.16 -11.01 18.20
C ARG A 148 6.08 -10.56 19.65
N THR A 149 4.90 -10.20 20.14
CA THR A 149 4.69 -9.88 21.56
C THR A 149 4.92 -11.12 22.42
N ALA A 150 4.36 -12.27 22.02
CA ALA A 150 4.58 -13.56 22.67
C ALA A 150 6.07 -13.97 22.67
N GLN A 151 6.77 -13.74 21.55
CA GLN A 151 8.21 -14.00 21.45
C GLN A 151 9.02 -13.13 22.43
N ARG A 152 8.72 -11.82 22.52
CA ARG A 152 9.40 -10.91 23.46
C ARG A 152 9.16 -11.32 24.91
N ALA A 153 7.95 -11.76 25.25
CA ALA A 153 7.65 -12.28 26.59
C ALA A 153 8.49 -13.52 26.92
N GLN A 154 8.63 -14.45 25.96
CA GLN A 154 9.50 -15.62 26.13
C GLN A 154 10.97 -15.24 26.31
N GLU A 155 11.49 -14.32 25.49
CA GLU A 155 12.88 -13.86 25.57
C GLU A 155 13.18 -13.14 26.90
N ALA A 156 12.23 -12.35 27.41
CA ALA A 156 12.35 -11.66 28.69
C ALA A 156 12.46 -12.65 29.87
N ASP A 157 11.68 -13.72 29.86
CA ASP A 157 11.76 -14.78 30.87
C ASP A 157 13.06 -15.57 30.77
N GLN A 158 13.51 -15.90 29.55
CA GLN A 158 14.79 -16.59 29.34
C GLN A 158 15.97 -15.77 29.86
N ARG A 159 15.93 -14.44 29.70
CA ARG A 159 16.95 -13.53 30.26
C ARG A 159 16.94 -13.44 31.78
N LYS A 160 15.78 -13.65 32.43
CA LYS A 160 15.69 -13.67 33.89
C LYS A 160 16.16 -14.99 34.51
N ALA A 161 16.12 -16.07 33.72
CA ALA A 161 16.53 -17.41 34.15
C ALA A 161 18.02 -17.71 33.89
N ALA A 162 18.70 -16.84 33.14
CA ALA A 162 20.14 -16.89 32.87
C ALA A 162 20.89 -15.95 33.83
#